data_AF-A0A1I2JNS1-F1
#
_entry.id   AF-A0A1I2JNS1-F1
#
_cell.length_a   1.000
_cell.length_b   1.000
_cell.length_c   1.000
_cell.angle_alpha   90.00
_cell.angle_beta   90.00
_cell.angle_gamma   90.00
#
_symmetry.space_group_name_H-M   'P 1'
#
loop_
_entity.id
_entity.type
_entity.pdbx_description
1 polymer ?
#
loop_
_entity_poly.entity_id
_entity_poly.type
_entity_poly.pdbx_seq_one_letter_code
_entity_poly.pdbx_strand_id
1 'polypeptide(L)'
;MPLELHEETANLVGVVTVDEVEQLAGWLRTAKRPKVSLRRCNHLHTGALQALLLFKPKISSAPNDAFLAAQVLPLLTGSNGPAHKQGSDPP
;
A
#
# COMPACT_ATOMS: atom_id res chain seq x y z
N MET A 1 17.45 -3.99 -4.01
CA MET A 1 16.18 -4.44 -4.63
C MET A 1 15.05 -3.97 -3.74
N PRO A 2 14.08 -3.20 -4.24
CA PRO A 2 13.00 -2.60 -3.44
C PRO A 2 11.98 -3.60 -2.88
N LEU A 3 11.95 -4.84 -3.38
CA LEU A 3 11.13 -5.92 -2.85
C LEU A 3 11.99 -6.97 -2.13
N GLU A 4 11.75 -7.13 -0.83
CA GLU A 4 12.25 -8.26 -0.05
C GLU A 4 11.10 -9.25 0.15
N LEU A 5 11.04 -10.31 -0.66
CA LEU A 5 9.93 -11.27 -0.68
C LEU A 5 10.26 -12.56 0.07
N HIS A 6 9.32 -13.03 0.88
CA HIS A 6 9.30 -14.33 1.53
C HIS A 6 7.96 -15.03 1.26
N GLU A 7 7.74 -16.25 1.77
CA GLU A 7 6.54 -17.04 1.46
C GLU A 7 5.22 -16.30 1.70
N GLU A 8 5.09 -15.58 2.82
CA GLU A 8 3.87 -14.83 3.16
C GLU A 8 4.12 -13.36 3.51
N THR A 9 5.37 -12.91 3.57
CA THR A 9 5.73 -11.54 3.91
C THR A 9 6.50 -10.87 2.78
N ALA A 10 6.23 -9.57 2.59
CA ALA A 10 6.99 -8.71 1.71
C ALA A 10 7.32 -7.40 2.42
N ASN A 11 8.59 -6.97 2.36
CA ASN A 11 8.96 -5.60 2.70
C ASN A 11 9.18 -4.80 1.42
N LEU A 12 8.46 -3.70 1.28
CA LEU A 12 8.71 -2.70 0.24
C LEU A 12 9.64 -1.64 0.82
N VAL A 13 10.79 -1.43 0.18
CA VAL A 13 11.92 -0.66 0.72
C VAL A 13 12.40 0.37 -0.30
N GLY A 14 12.62 1.60 0.14
CA GLY A 14 13.10 2.69 -0.69
C GLY A 14 12.07 3.09 -1.74
N VAL A 15 12.51 3.13 -3.00
CA VAL A 15 11.68 3.54 -4.16
C VAL A 15 11.25 2.28 -4.90
N VAL A 16 9.96 1.94 -4.82
CA VAL A 16 9.36 0.86 -5.60
C VAL A 16 8.89 1.46 -6.93
N THR A 17 9.52 1.03 -8.03
CA THR A 17 9.30 1.59 -9.37
C THR A 17 8.38 0.68 -10.19
N VAL A 18 8.25 0.97 -11.48
CA VAL A 18 7.51 0.12 -12.43
C VAL A 18 8.14 -1.27 -12.57
N ASP A 19 9.47 -1.38 -12.42
CA ASP A 19 10.22 -2.64 -12.63
C ASP A 19 9.82 -3.73 -11.62
N GLU A 20 9.41 -3.32 -10.42
CA GLU A 20 8.97 -4.23 -9.35
C GLU A 20 7.50 -4.67 -9.47
N VAL A 21 6.70 -4.04 -10.33
CA VAL A 21 5.24 -4.22 -10.34
C VAL A 21 4.85 -5.65 -10.69
N GLU A 22 5.46 -6.22 -11.73
CA GLU A 22 5.15 -7.58 -12.18
C GLU A 22 5.52 -8.61 -11.10
N GLN A 23 6.69 -8.47 -10.49
CA GLN A 23 7.15 -9.36 -9.43
C GLN A 23 6.25 -9.29 -8.20
N LEU A 24 5.85 -8.09 -7.77
CA LEU A 24 4.93 -7.90 -6.65
C LEU A 24 3.55 -8.52 -6.95
N ALA A 25 2.99 -8.27 -8.13
CA ALA A 25 1.70 -8.82 -8.53
C ALA A 25 1.73 -10.35 -8.65
N GLY A 26 2.83 -10.91 -9.14
CA GLY A 26 3.06 -12.36 -9.19
C GLY A 26 3.06 -12.96 -7.77
N TRP A 27 3.82 -12.37 -6.86
CA TRP A 27 3.88 -12.82 -5.47
C TRP A 27 2.53 -12.71 -4.75
N LEU A 28 1.83 -11.59 -4.88
CA LEU A 28 0.51 -11.36 -4.27
C LEU A 28 -0.53 -12.39 -4.73
N ARG A 29 -0.44 -12.84 -5.99
CA ARG A 29 -1.34 -13.83 -6.57
C ARG A 29 -1.15 -15.23 -5.99
N THR A 30 0.08 -15.59 -5.60
CA THR A 30 0.42 -16.93 -5.15
C THR A 30 0.48 -17.08 -3.64
N ALA A 31 0.75 -15.99 -2.91
CA ALA A 31 0.84 -16.00 -1.45
C ALA A 31 -0.54 -16.27 -0.84
N LYS A 32 -0.62 -17.24 0.09
CA LYS A 32 -1.90 -17.63 0.72
C LYS A 32 -2.45 -16.56 1.66
N ARG A 33 -1.57 -15.90 2.42
CA ARG A 33 -1.91 -14.90 3.44
C ARG A 33 -0.94 -13.72 3.40
N PRO A 34 -0.89 -12.97 2.30
CA PRO A 34 0.15 -11.98 2.07
C PRO A 34 0.09 -10.86 3.11
N LYS A 35 1.24 -10.56 3.70
CA LYS A 35 1.47 -9.45 4.62
C LYS A 35 2.53 -8.53 4.04
N VAL A 36 2.20 -7.24 3.92
CA VAL A 36 3.09 -6.25 3.32
C VAL A 36 3.49 -5.22 4.37
N SER A 37 4.79 -5.03 4.55
CA SER A 37 5.36 -3.94 5.34
C SER A 37 5.72 -2.79 4.42
N LEU A 38 5.22 -1.60 4.74
CA LEU A 38 5.56 -0.35 4.04
C LEU A 38 6.52 0.52 4.83
N ARG A 39 6.98 0.09 6.02
CA ARG A 39 7.77 0.90 6.97
C ARG A 39 8.93 1.65 6.34
N ARG A 40 9.65 0.98 5.44
CA ARG A 40 10.84 1.52 4.76
C ARG A 40 10.56 1.95 3.31
N CYS A 41 9.30 1.98 2.90
CA CYS A 41 8.88 2.44 1.57
C CYS A 41 8.80 3.96 1.58
N ASN A 42 9.51 4.58 0.65
CA ASN A 42 9.58 6.04 0.49
C ASN A 42 8.83 6.50 -0.76
N HIS A 43 8.68 5.61 -1.76
CA HIS A 43 7.91 5.88 -2.97
C HIS A 43 7.28 4.58 -3.46
N LEU A 44 6.02 4.66 -3.88
CA LEU A 44 5.26 3.54 -4.42
C LEU A 44 4.72 3.92 -5.79
N HIS A 45 5.23 3.26 -6.82
CA HIS A 45 4.67 3.40 -8.17
C HIS A 45 3.18 3.03 -8.20
N THR A 46 2.40 3.71 -9.04
CA THR A 46 0.95 3.52 -9.12
C THR A 46 0.55 2.09 -9.51
N GLY A 47 1.34 1.43 -10.35
CA GLY A 47 1.14 0.00 -10.67
C GLY A 47 1.27 -0.93 -9.46
N ALA A 48 2.22 -0.63 -8.55
CA ALA A 48 2.37 -1.39 -7.31
C ALA A 48 1.21 -1.10 -6.35
N LEU A 49 0.77 0.16 -6.26
CA LEU A 49 -0.44 0.53 -5.52
C LEU A 49 -1.68 -0.20 -6.03
N GLN A 50 -1.89 -0.25 -7.35
CA GLN A 50 -3.00 -0.97 -7.97
C GLN A 50 -2.98 -2.46 -7.62
N ALA A 51 -1.80 -3.10 -7.65
CA ALA A 51 -1.65 -4.48 -7.21
C ALA A 51 -2.04 -4.67 -5.75
N LEU A 52 -1.59 -3.79 -4.84
CA LEU A 52 -1.97 -3.85 -3.42
C LEU A 52 -3.48 -3.65 -3.21
N LEU A 53 -4.12 -2.73 -3.95
CA LEU A 53 -5.57 -2.50 -3.88
C LEU A 53 -6.38 -3.69 -4.41
N LEU A 54 -5.90 -4.35 -5.46
CA LEU A 54 -6.54 -5.52 -6.06
C LEU A 54 -6.49 -6.75 -5.13
N PHE A 55 -5.30 -7.08 -4.64
CA PHE A 55 -5.07 -8.29 -3.85
C PHE A 55 -5.30 -8.12 -2.35
N LYS A 56 -5.43 -6.87 -1.87
CA LYS A 56 -5.76 -6.50 -0.48
C LYS A 56 -4.94 -7.27 0.57
N PRO A 57 -3.60 -7.28 0.48
CA PRO A 57 -2.78 -7.93 1.50
C PRO A 57 -2.94 -7.23 2.85
N LYS A 58 -2.66 -7.95 3.94
CA LYS A 58 -2.62 -7.31 5.26
C LYS A 58 -1.43 -6.35 5.33
N ILE A 59 -1.68 -5.06 5.57
CA ILE A 59 -0.61 -4.11 5.85
C ILE A 59 -0.11 -4.33 7.28
N SER A 60 1.13 -4.82 7.42
CA SER A 60 1.73 -5.20 8.71
C SER A 60 2.49 -4.05 9.39
N SER A 61 2.87 -3.02 8.64
CA SER A 61 3.48 -1.80 9.18
C SER A 61 3.21 -0.63 8.24
N ALA A 62 2.81 0.50 8.82
CA ALA A 62 2.63 1.77 8.12
C ALA A 62 3.96 2.30 7.56
N PRO A 63 3.94 3.06 6.44
CA PRO A 63 5.13 3.74 5.94
C PRO A 63 5.57 4.89 6.84
N ASN A 64 6.88 5.15 6.88
CA ASN A 64 7.45 6.32 7.54
C ASN A 64 7.34 7.58 6.65
N ASP A 65 7.23 7.42 5.33
CA ASP A 65 7.02 8.53 4.41
C ASP A 65 5.66 9.20 4.67
N ALA A 66 5.67 10.53 4.83
CA ALA A 66 4.51 11.29 5.26
C ALA A 66 3.38 11.26 4.22
N PHE A 67 3.72 11.30 2.92
CA PHE A 67 2.72 11.25 1.85
C PHE A 67 2.07 9.88 1.78
N LEU A 68 2.88 8.81 1.78
CA LEU A 68 2.36 7.44 1.78
C LEU A 68 1.51 7.16 3.03
N ALA A 69 1.91 7.67 4.19
CA ALA A 69 1.16 7.50 5.43
C ALA A 69 -0.20 8.24 5.40
N ALA A 70 -0.22 9.48 4.92
CA ALA A 70 -1.42 10.31 4.95
C ALA A 70 -2.41 9.99 3.82
N GLN A 71 -1.91 9.67 2.62
CA GLN A 71 -2.74 9.59 1.40
C GLN A 71 -2.91 8.15 0.89
N VAL A 72 -1.88 7.31 1.01
CA VAL A 72 -1.89 5.97 0.41
C VAL A 72 -2.37 4.90 1.40
N LEU A 73 -1.86 4.93 2.63
CA LEU A 73 -2.20 3.93 3.66
C LEU A 73 -3.73 3.82 3.90
N PRO A 74 -4.52 4.91 3.99
CA PRO A 74 -5.97 4.82 4.21
C PRO A 74 -6.71 4.03 3.12
N LEU A 75 -6.23 4.10 1.87
CA LEU A 75 -6.79 3.37 0.72
C LEU A 75 -6.53 1.86 0.85
N LEU A 76 -5.39 1.48 1.44
CA LEU A 76 -4.97 0.09 1.61
C LEU A 76 -5.57 -0.58 2.84
N THR A 77 -5.87 0.17 3.89
CA THR A 77 -6.44 -0.36 5.15
C THR A 77 -7.96 -0.27 5.22
N GLY A 78 -8.62 0.29 4.19
CA GLY A 78 -10.09 0.34 4.11
C GLY A 78 -10.71 1.38 5.04
N SER A 79 -10.02 2.49 5.29
CA SER A 79 -10.61 3.61 6.01
C SER A 79 -11.57 4.35 5.08
N ASN A 80 -12.88 4.13 5.24
CA ASN A 80 -13.87 5.11 4.78
C ASN A 80 -13.45 6.47 5.35
N GLY A 81 -13.11 7.42 4.48
CA GLY A 81 -12.71 8.77 4.89
C GLY A 81 -13.75 9.39 5.83
N PRO A 82 -13.37 10.41 6.62
CA PRO A 82 -14.34 11.10 7.46
C PRO A 82 -15.49 11.57 6.57
N ALA A 83 -16.73 11.21 6.95
CA ALA A 83 -17.92 11.73 6.30
C ALA A 83 -17.76 13.25 6.22
N HIS A 84 -17.63 13.78 5.00
CA HIS A 84 -17.62 15.22 4.78
C HIS A 84 -18.96 15.73 5.29
N LYS A 85 -18.99 16.27 6.52
CA LYS A 85 -20.14 17.01 7.02
C LYS A 85 -20.24 18.25 6.15
N GLN A 86 -21.10 18.15 5.15
CA GLN A 86 -21.49 19.23 4.27
C GLN A 86 -21.91 20.41 5.15
N GLY A 87 -21.24 21.55 4.96
CA GLY A 87 -21.49 22.76 5.72
C GLY A 87 -22.96 23.15 5.61
N SER A 88 -23.58 23.41 6.75
CA SER A 88 -24.82 24.16 6.83
C SER A 88 -24.52 25.62 6.49
N ASP A 89 -24.89 26.06 5.29
CA ASP A 89 -25.01 27.50 5.03
C ASP A 89 -26.16 28.06 5.89
N PRO A 90 -25.95 29.13 6.66
CA PRO A 90 -27.04 29.81 7.34
C PRO A 90 -27.83 30.73 6.38
N PRO A 91 -29.09 31.06 6.71
CA PRO A 91 -30.00 31.84 5.87
C PRO A 91 -29.60 33.30 5.70
#